data_AF-A0A7J7JT57-F1
#
_entry.id   AF-A0A7J7JT57-F1
#
_cell.length_a   1.000
_cell.length_b   1.000
_cell.length_c   1.000
_cell.angle_alpha   90.00
_cell.angle_beta   90.00
_cell.angle_gamma   90.00
#
_symmetry.space_group_name_H-M   'P 1'
#
loop_
_entity.id
_entity.type
_entity.pdbx_description
1 polymer ?
#
loop_
_entity_poly.entity_id
_entity_poly.type
_entity_poly.pdbx_seq_one_letter_code
_entity_poly.pdbx_strand_id
1 'polypeptide(L)'
;MSQTNSDIVCASGDGSNTESEKCYSCKQEDCFITNAKNRKQKIDSKWILCDLCQHWFHALCQNLSNSEIGYISKAANAKGVLWCCETCLPQTKSISKTPNNTGMESVSDR
;
A
#
# COMPACT_ATOMS: atom_id res chain seq x y z
N MET A 1 -25.41 23.30 2.65
CA MET A 1 -24.75 22.25 1.85
C MET A 1 -24.34 21.15 2.81
N SER A 2 -25.05 20.02 2.83
CA SER A 2 -24.74 18.92 3.74
C SER A 2 -23.58 18.11 3.17
N GLN A 3 -22.38 18.28 3.73
CA GLN A 3 -21.29 17.34 3.49
C GLN A 3 -21.75 15.98 4.02
N THR A 4 -21.90 15.01 3.13
CA THR A 4 -22.13 13.62 3.52
C THR A 4 -20.81 13.09 4.06
N ASN A 5 -20.62 13.19 5.38
CA ASN A 5 -19.53 12.49 6.07
C ASN A 5 -19.61 11.02 5.68
N SER A 6 -18.57 10.56 4.99
CA SER A 6 -18.44 9.19 4.57
C SER A 6 -17.25 8.63 5.32
N ASP A 7 -17.50 7.71 6.24
CA ASP A 7 -16.46 7.19 7.13
C ASP A 7 -15.89 5.89 6.53
N ILE A 8 -14.58 5.72 6.66
CA ILE A 8 -13.92 4.46 6.33
C ILE A 8 -14.08 3.53 7.53
N VAL A 9 -14.67 2.36 7.31
CA VAL A 9 -14.90 1.35 8.33
C VAL A 9 -14.30 0.04 7.83
N CYS A 10 -13.40 -0.54 8.61
CA CYS A 10 -12.83 -1.85 8.33
C CYS A 10 -13.29 -2.86 9.38
N ALA A 11 -13.54 -4.11 8.98
CA ALA A 11 -14.07 -5.14 9.84
C ALA A 11 -13.55 -6.53 9.47
N SER A 12 -13.53 -7.44 10.44
CA SER A 12 -13.33 -8.87 10.21
C SER A 12 -14.44 -9.37 9.29
N GLY A 13 -14.09 -10.19 8.30
CA GLY A 13 -15.06 -10.86 7.45
C GLY A 13 -15.76 -12.00 8.19
N ASP A 14 -16.64 -12.69 7.48
CA ASP A 14 -17.52 -13.73 8.04
C ASP A 14 -16.81 -15.08 8.34
N GLY A 15 -15.46 -15.09 8.43
CA GLY A 15 -14.73 -16.16 9.12
C GLY A 15 -13.89 -17.14 8.29
N SER A 16 -13.50 -16.82 7.05
CA SER A 16 -12.48 -17.59 6.32
C SER A 16 -11.07 -17.12 6.72
N ASN A 17 -10.57 -17.63 7.85
CA ASN A 17 -9.27 -17.23 8.40
C ASN A 17 -8.09 -17.80 7.59
N THR A 18 -7.46 -16.95 6.78
CA THR A 18 -6.01 -17.02 6.54
C THR A 18 -5.39 -15.66 6.81
N GLU A 19 -4.27 -15.59 7.54
CA GLU A 19 -3.61 -14.31 7.89
C GLU A 19 -3.16 -13.52 6.64
N SER A 20 -3.05 -14.20 5.50
CA SER A 20 -2.71 -13.65 4.19
C SER A 20 -3.80 -12.77 3.58
N GLU A 21 -5.02 -12.76 4.13
CA GLU A 21 -6.18 -12.01 3.61
C GLU A 21 -6.52 -10.77 4.45
N LYS A 22 -5.59 -10.34 5.32
CA LYS A 22 -5.78 -9.16 6.17
C LYS A 22 -4.92 -7.98 5.70
N CYS A 23 -5.50 -6.79 5.73
CA CYS A 23 -4.77 -5.56 5.47
C CYS A 23 -3.72 -5.34 6.54
N TYR A 24 -2.48 -5.10 6.11
CA TYR A 24 -1.37 -4.95 7.03
C TYR A 24 -1.51 -3.71 7.94
N SER A 25 -2.20 -2.66 7.47
CA SER A 25 -2.42 -1.43 8.24
C SER A 25 -3.50 -1.60 9.32
N CYS A 26 -4.71 -2.04 8.96
CA CYS A 26 -5.84 -2.09 9.89
C CYS A 26 -6.09 -3.47 10.53
N LYS A 27 -5.40 -4.52 10.06
CA LYS A 27 -5.54 -5.93 10.47
C LYS A 27 -6.94 -6.52 10.25
N GLN A 28 -7.73 -5.91 9.38
CA GLN A 28 -9.07 -6.35 8.99
C GLN A 28 -9.05 -6.99 7.60
N GLU A 29 -10.07 -7.82 7.33
CA GLU A 29 -10.24 -8.50 6.04
C GLU A 29 -10.97 -7.59 5.05
N ASP A 30 -12.03 -6.92 5.50
CA ASP A 30 -12.82 -6.02 4.66
C ASP A 30 -12.65 -4.56 5.06
N CYS A 31 -12.73 -3.66 4.08
CA CYS A 31 -12.86 -2.23 4.34
C CYS A 31 -13.81 -1.55 3.37
N PHE A 32 -14.74 -0.76 3.90
CA PHE A 32 -15.86 -0.15 3.19
C PHE A 32 -16.04 1.30 3.58
N ILE A 33 -16.72 2.05 2.71
CA ILE A 33 -17.17 3.40 3.02
C ILE A 33 -18.63 3.31 3.47
N THR A 34 -18.92 3.90 4.63
CA THR A 34 -20.30 4.11 5.08
C THR A 34 -20.77 5.49 4.61
N ASN A 35 -22.04 5.59 4.22
CA ASN A 35 -22.67 6.89 4.02
C ASN A 35 -23.26 7.40 5.34
N ALA A 36 -23.77 8.64 5.35
CA ALA A 36 -24.45 9.26 6.50
C ALA A 36 -25.65 8.47 7.07
N LYS A 37 -26.12 7.41 6.38
CA LYS A 37 -27.18 6.50 6.85
C LYS A 37 -26.61 5.17 7.41
N ASN A 38 -25.29 5.08 7.63
CA ASN A 38 -24.56 3.88 8.04
C ASN A 38 -24.81 2.66 7.14
N ARG A 39 -25.27 2.87 5.90
CA ARG A 39 -25.40 1.77 4.94
C ARG A 39 -24.00 1.48 4.42
N LYS A 40 -23.52 0.26 4.70
CA LYS A 40 -22.27 -0.26 4.14
C LYS A 40 -22.43 -0.29 2.63
N GLN A 41 -21.73 0.60 1.92
CA GLN A 41 -21.50 0.38 0.51
C GLN A 41 -20.22 -0.46 0.44
N LYS A 42 -20.38 -1.73 0.07
CA LYS A 42 -19.24 -2.56 -0.33
C LYS A 42 -18.75 -1.97 -1.65
N ILE A 43 -17.94 -0.93 -1.54
CA ILE A 43 -17.05 -0.53 -2.62
C ILE A 43 -16.07 -1.68 -2.69
N ASP A 44 -16.00 -2.38 -3.82
CA ASP A 44 -15.03 -3.44 -4.04
C ASP A 44 -13.70 -3.01 -3.42
N SER A 45 -13.34 -3.66 -2.32
CA SER A 45 -12.22 -3.27 -1.47
C SER A 45 -10.98 -3.56 -2.28
N LYS A 46 -10.57 -2.62 -3.13
CA LYS A 46 -9.41 -2.80 -3.98
C LYS A 46 -8.19 -2.92 -3.08
N TRP A 47 -7.44 -3.98 -3.31
CA TRP A 47 -6.22 -4.26 -2.60
C TRP A 47 -5.03 -3.76 -3.41
N ILE A 48 -3.97 -3.39 -2.71
CA ILE A 48 -2.70 -3.01 -3.30
C ILE A 48 -1.57 -3.69 -2.52
N LEU A 49 -0.59 -4.23 -3.24
CA LEU A 49 0.58 -4.87 -2.69
C LEU A 49 1.73 -3.86 -2.62
N CYS A 50 2.38 -3.74 -1.47
CA CYS A 50 3.63 -2.99 -1.37
C CYS A 50 4.78 -3.81 -1.95
N ASP A 51 5.47 -3.27 -2.96
CA ASP A 51 6.58 -3.96 -3.62
C ASP A 51 7.81 -4.16 -2.72
N LEU A 52 7.93 -3.38 -1.63
CA LEU A 52 9.06 -3.50 -0.70
C LEU A 52 8.81 -4.52 0.42
N CYS A 53 7.73 -4.36 1.18
CA CYS A 53 7.44 -5.26 2.32
C CYS A 53 6.57 -6.46 1.95
N GLN A 54 6.11 -6.56 0.70
CA GLN A 54 5.31 -7.69 0.20
C GLN A 54 4.05 -7.94 1.03
N HIS A 55 3.48 -6.88 1.60
CA HIS A 55 2.23 -6.92 2.35
C HIS A 55 1.08 -6.28 1.58
N TRP A 56 -0.11 -6.85 1.75
CA TRP A 56 -1.34 -6.36 1.17
C TRP A 56 -2.00 -5.28 2.03
N PHE A 57 -2.53 -4.26 1.37
CA PHE A 57 -3.21 -3.13 1.99
C PHE A 57 -4.54 -2.90 1.29
N HIS A 58 -5.58 -2.51 2.05
CA HIS A 58 -6.75 -1.90 1.43
C HIS A 58 -6.34 -0.55 0.85
N ALA A 59 -6.73 -0.28 -0.38
CA ALA A 59 -6.47 1.01 -1.01
C ALA A 59 -7.10 2.16 -0.22
N LEU A 60 -8.26 1.94 0.40
CA LEU A 60 -8.90 2.91 1.31
C LEU A 60 -8.04 3.21 2.55
N CYS A 61 -7.42 2.20 3.16
CA CYS A 61 -6.49 2.40 4.28
C CYS A 61 -5.22 3.16 3.88
N GLN A 62 -4.93 3.26 2.58
CA GLN A 62 -3.81 4.02 2.04
C GLN A 62 -4.29 5.32 1.36
N ASN A 63 -5.55 5.69 1.58
CA ASN A 63 -6.19 6.88 1.01
C ASN A 63 -6.07 6.99 -0.52
N LEU A 64 -6.02 5.85 -1.21
CA LEU A 64 -5.91 5.78 -2.66
C LEU A 64 -7.30 5.79 -3.30
N SER A 65 -7.48 6.69 -4.26
CA SER A 65 -8.66 6.75 -5.12
C SER A 65 -8.65 5.62 -6.17
N ASN A 66 -9.83 5.33 -6.72
CA ASN A 66 -9.98 4.37 -7.82
C ASN A 66 -9.11 4.70 -9.04
N SER A 67 -8.91 5.99 -9.32
CA SER A 67 -8.05 6.48 -10.39
C SER A 67 -6.57 6.18 -10.14
N GLU A 68 -6.10 6.38 -8.91
CA GLU A 68 -4.71 6.11 -8.53
C GLU A 68 -4.38 4.63 -8.60
N ILE A 69 -5.27 3.77 -8.08
CA ILE A 69 -5.10 2.31 -8.18
C ILE A 69 -5.06 1.90 -9.64
N GLY A 70 -5.98 2.41 -10.47
CA GLY A 70 -6.02 2.11 -11.90
C GLY A 70 -4.75 2.57 -12.64
N TYR A 71 -4.19 3.72 -12.25
CA TYR A 71 -2.91 4.19 -12.78
C TYR A 71 -1.76 3.27 -12.35
N ILE A 72 -1.65 2.95 -11.06
CA ILE A 72 -0.60 2.08 -10.52
C ILE A 72 -0.64 0.71 -11.19
N SER A 73 -1.81 0.07 -11.27
CA SER A 73 -1.94 -1.24 -11.94
C SER A 73 -1.52 -1.20 -13.41
N LYS A 74 -1.86 -0.13 -14.13
CA LYS A 74 -1.41 0.04 -15.53
C LYS A 74 0.09 0.32 -15.62
N ALA A 75 0.62 1.15 -14.74
CA ALA A 75 2.01 1.58 -14.75
C ALA A 75 2.98 0.47 -14.30
N ALA A 76 2.56 -0.41 -13.37
CA ALA A 76 3.31 -1.61 -13.01
C ALA A 76 3.53 -2.51 -14.23
N ASN A 77 2.48 -2.77 -15.00
CA ASN A 77 2.54 -3.63 -16.18
C ASN A 77 3.28 -2.98 -17.36
N ALA A 78 3.13 -1.67 -17.58
CA ALA A 78 3.65 -1.00 -18.77
C ALA A 78 5.02 -0.34 -18.59
N LYS A 79 5.37 0.07 -17.37
CA LYS A 79 6.52 0.94 -17.08
C LYS A 79 7.38 0.47 -15.90
N GLY A 80 7.05 -0.67 -15.29
CA GLY A 80 7.76 -1.16 -14.10
C GLY A 80 7.64 -0.21 -12.90
N VAL A 81 6.57 0.57 -12.83
CA VAL A 81 6.34 1.48 -11.69
C VAL A 81 5.88 0.66 -10.50
N LEU A 82 6.68 0.70 -9.44
CA LEU A 82 6.40 0.04 -8.17
C LEU A 82 5.63 0.97 -7.23
N TRP A 83 4.73 0.41 -6.43
CA TRP A 83 4.07 1.11 -5.33
C TRP A 83 4.65 0.69 -3.98
N CYS A 84 4.79 1.66 -3.09
CA CYS A 84 5.38 1.50 -1.78
C CYS A 84 4.47 2.10 -0.72
N CYS A 85 4.21 1.36 0.36
CA CYS A 85 3.39 1.85 1.46
C CYS A 85 4.12 2.96 2.25
N GLU A 86 3.36 3.76 2.99
CA GLU A 86 3.90 4.90 3.74
C GLU A 86 4.97 4.51 4.76
N THR A 87 4.88 3.30 5.34
CA THR A 87 5.90 2.78 6.27
C THR A 87 7.23 2.50 5.58
N CYS A 88 7.19 2.07 4.33
CA CYS A 88 8.39 1.73 3.56
C CYS A 88 8.93 2.92 2.75
N LEU A 89 8.12 3.95 2.51
CA LEU A 89 8.52 5.15 1.75
C LEU A 89 9.76 5.89 2.31
N PRO A 90 9.98 6.00 3.63
CA PRO A 90 11.23 6.57 4.16
C PRO A 90 12.48 5.77 3.79
N GLN A 91 12.36 4.46 3.54
CA GLN A 91 13.48 3.59 3.21
C GLN A 91 14.01 3.84 1.79
N THR A 92 13.15 4.29 0.86
CA THR A 92 13.56 4.59 -0.52
C THR A 92 14.34 5.90 -0.63
N LYS A 93 14.05 6.88 0.24
CA LYS A 93 14.80 8.15 0.28
C LYS A 93 16.24 7.94 0.78
N SER A 94 16.45 6.98 1.66
CA SER A 94 17.77 6.65 2.21
C SER A 94 18.73 6.01 1.20
N ILE A 95 18.22 5.40 0.13
CA ILE A 95 19.03 4.75 -0.92
C ILE A 95 19.61 5.77 -1.92
N SER A 96 19.08 7.00 -1.96
CA SER A 96 19.60 8.09 -2.82
C SER A 96 20.90 8.74 -2.33
N LYS A 97 21.52 8.23 -1.25
CA LYS A 97 22.87 8.63 -0.82
C LYS A 97 23.87 7.49 -1.02
N THR A 98 24.11 7.11 -2.28
CA THR A 98 25.39 6.52 -2.65
C THR A 98 26.37 7.65 -3.02
N PRO A 99 27.46 7.90 -2.27
CA PRO A 99 28.65 8.40 -2.92
C PRO A 99 29.12 7.29 -3.89
N ASN A 100 29.18 7.66 -5.16
CA ASN A 100 29.67 6.82 -6.24
C ASN A 100 31.14 6.42 -5.97
N ASN A 101 31.45 5.20 -6.39
CA ASN A 101 32.68 4.41 -6.23
C ASN A 101 34.02 5.16 -6.39
N THR A 102 35.09 4.60 -5.80
CA THR A 102 36.28 4.04 -6.50
C THR A 102 37.52 4.18 -5.61
N GLY A 103 38.17 3.06 -5.27
CA GLY A 103 39.40 3.05 -4.49
C GLY A 103 39.89 1.64 -4.19
N MET A 104 39.98 0.83 -5.25
CA MET A 104 40.67 -0.45 -5.21
C MET A 104 42.17 -0.13 -5.29
N GLU A 105 42.89 -0.20 -4.16
CA GLU A 105 44.35 -0.30 -4.17
C GLU A 105 44.75 -1.49 -3.31
N SER A 106 45.05 -2.58 -4.00
CA SER A 106 45.83 -3.70 -3.52
C SER A 106 47.25 -3.23 -3.16
N VAL A 107 47.71 -3.56 -1.96
CA VAL A 107 49.16 -3.68 -1.70
C VAL A 107 49.44 -4.83 -0.74
N SER A 108 50.40 -5.63 -1.16
CA SER A 108 50.81 -6.94 -0.69
C SER A 108 51.52 -6.95 0.66
N ASP A 109 51.51 -8.15 1.26
CA ASP A 109 52.43 -8.62 2.30
C ASP A 109 53.86 -8.10 2.16
N ARG A 110 54.41 -7.64 3.30
CA ARG A 110 55.79 -7.87 3.73
C ARG A 110 55.92 -7.70 5.24
#